data_AF-I4I1V0-F1
#
_entry.id   AF-I4I1V0-F1
#
_cell.length_a   1.000
_cell.length_b   1.000
_cell.length_c   1.000
_cell.angle_alpha   90.00
_cell.angle_beta   90.00
_cell.angle_gamma   90.00
#
_symmetry.space_group_name_H-M   'P 1'
#
loop_
_entity.id
_entity.type
_entity.pdbx_description
1 polymer ?
#
loop_
_entity_poly.entity_id
_entity_poly.type
_entity_poly.pdbx_seq_one_letter_code
_entity_poly.pdbx_strand_id
1 'polypeptide(L)'
;MPLMSNMELRGMERGKEIGALEKSRDDIKTVLTVRFGQISSEIEEIIGKMTNPTILEELLKLAATANSLAEFKQSLAKINI
;
A
#
# COMPACT_ATOMS: atom_id res chain seq x y z
N MET A 1 24.82 11.10 -27.71
CA MET A 1 24.24 10.16 -26.74
C MET A 1 23.22 9.30 -27.45
N PRO A 2 23.13 7.99 -27.18
CA PRO A 2 22.00 7.20 -27.66
C PRO A 2 20.71 7.70 -26.99
N LEU A 3 19.65 7.84 -27.77
CA LEU A 3 18.31 8.16 -27.27
C LEU A 3 17.66 6.86 -26.83
N MET A 4 17.13 6.82 -25.61
CA MET A 4 16.30 5.70 -25.13
C MET A 4 15.06 5.55 -26.02
N SER A 5 14.67 4.31 -26.30
CA SER A 5 13.44 4.02 -27.03
C SER A 5 12.21 4.39 -26.19
N ASN A 6 11.13 4.81 -26.85
CA ASN A 6 9.82 5.00 -26.19
C ASN A 6 9.35 3.74 -25.44
N MET A 7 9.76 2.55 -25.89
CA MET A 7 9.47 1.28 -25.19
C MET A 7 10.21 1.18 -23.86
N GLU A 8 11.48 1.58 -23.83
CA GLU A 8 12.30 1.59 -22.60
C GLU A 8 11.76 2.61 -21.60
N LEU A 9 11.39 3.81 -22.08
CA LEU A 9 10.78 4.86 -21.24
C LEU A 9 9.48 4.37 -20.58
N ARG A 10 8.57 3.77 -21.37
CA ARG A 10 7.31 3.19 -20.83
C ARG A 10 7.56 2.07 -19.84
N GLY A 11 8.57 1.22 -20.09
CA GLY A 11 8.97 0.16 -19.15
C GLY A 11 9.42 0.74 -17.81
N MET A 12 10.27 1.78 -17.85
CA MET A 12 10.74 2.46 -16.64
C MET A 12 9.61 3.17 -15.88
N GLU A 13 8.69 3.84 -16.58
CA GLU A 13 7.54 4.50 -15.96
C GLU A 13 6.63 3.50 -15.23
N ARG A 14 6.27 2.39 -15.90
CA ARG A 14 5.48 1.33 -15.27
C ARG A 14 6.20 0.69 -14.09
N GLY A 15 7.51 0.46 -14.21
CA GLY A 15 8.31 -0.08 -13.11
C GLY A 15 8.30 0.83 -11.88
N LYS A 16 8.40 2.15 -12.08
CA LYS A 16 8.28 3.14 -11.00
C LYS A 16 6.90 3.13 -10.35
N GLU A 17 5.85 3.06 -11.15
CA GLU A 17 4.46 3.02 -10.66
C GLU A 17 4.20 1.75 -9.82
N ILE A 18 4.59 0.58 -10.35
CA ILE A 18 4.45 -0.70 -9.64
C ILE A 18 5.26 -0.69 -8.35
N GLY A 19 6.52 -0.26 -8.39
CA GLY A 19 7.38 -0.20 -7.21
C GLY A 19 6.86 0.78 -6.15
N ALA A 20 6.25 1.90 -6.56
CA ALA A 20 5.61 2.82 -5.63
C ALA A 20 4.40 2.19 -4.94
N LEU A 21 3.57 1.44 -5.67
CA LEU A 21 2.44 0.70 -5.11
C LEU A 21 2.89 -0.40 -4.14
N GLU A 22 3.91 -1.19 -4.52
CA GLU A 22 4.49 -2.22 -3.65
C GLU A 22 5.02 -1.63 -2.36
N LYS A 23 5.84 -0.59 -2.46
CA LYS A 23 6.39 0.09 -1.30
C LYS A 23 5.31 0.64 -0.37
N SER A 24 4.29 1.32 -0.91
CA SER A 24 3.19 1.85 -0.09
C SER A 24 2.45 0.75 0.67
N ARG A 25 2.23 -0.42 0.04
CA ARG A 25 1.61 -1.58 0.70
C ARG A 25 2.50 -2.11 1.83
N ASP A 26 3.80 -2.21 1.61
CA ASP A 26 4.74 -2.71 2.61
C ASP A 26 4.95 -1.74 3.76
N ASP A 27 4.93 -0.43 3.49
CA ASP A 27 4.98 0.61 4.51
C ASP A 27 3.77 0.51 5.44
N ILE A 28 2.55 0.32 4.90
CA ILE A 28 1.34 0.12 5.70
C ILE A 28 1.47 -1.13 6.59
N LYS A 29 1.86 -2.27 6.02
CA LYS A 29 2.05 -3.53 6.78
C LYS A 29 3.09 -3.36 7.88
N THR A 30 4.19 -2.66 7.59
CA THR A 30 5.26 -2.37 8.54
C THR A 30 4.74 -1.52 9.70
N VAL A 31 4.03 -0.43 9.42
CA VAL A 31 3.45 0.44 10.46
C VAL A 31 2.49 -0.35 11.35
N LEU A 32 1.59 -1.14 10.77
CA LEU A 32 0.66 -1.96 11.56
C LEU A 32 1.39 -2.98 12.44
N THR A 33 2.40 -3.65 11.88
CA THR A 33 3.21 -4.64 12.62
C THR A 33 3.99 -3.97 13.75
N VAL A 34 4.60 -2.81 13.51
CA VAL A 34 5.33 -2.06 14.54
C VAL A 34 4.40 -1.61 15.68
N ARG A 35 3.19 -1.14 15.35
CA ARG A 35 2.26 -0.62 16.35
C ARG A 35 1.53 -1.70 17.13
N PHE A 36 1.21 -2.83 16.49
CA PHE A 36 0.32 -3.86 17.03
C PHE A 36 0.96 -5.24 17.16
N GLY A 37 2.25 -5.38 16.86
CA GLY A 37 3.04 -6.59 16.98
C GLY A 37 2.95 -7.53 15.77
N GLN A 38 1.73 -7.93 15.39
CA GLN A 38 1.48 -8.78 14.23
C GLN A 38 0.17 -8.40 13.55
N ILE A 39 0.07 -8.64 12.24
CA ILE A 39 -1.16 -8.50 11.47
C ILE A 39 -1.64 -9.87 10.99
N SER A 40 -2.95 -10.00 10.76
CA SER A 40 -3.51 -11.23 10.20
C SER A 40 -3.25 -11.31 8.69
N SER A 41 -3.16 -12.52 8.16
CA SER A 41 -3.01 -12.76 6.71
C SER A 41 -4.16 -12.15 5.88
N GLU A 42 -5.35 -12.03 6.47
CA GLU A 42 -6.49 -11.36 5.84
C GLU A 42 -6.19 -9.87 5.58
N ILE A 43 -5.61 -9.16 6.55
CA ILE A 43 -5.23 -7.75 6.38
C ILE A 43 -4.13 -7.62 5.33
N GLU A 44 -3.13 -8.51 5.36
CA GLU A 44 -2.06 -8.54 4.37
C GLU A 44 -2.58 -8.75 2.95
N GLU A 45 -3.53 -9.67 2.77
CA GLU A 45 -4.12 -9.98 1.47
C GLU A 45 -4.95 -8.81 0.92
N ILE A 46 -5.76 -8.17 1.76
CA ILE A 46 -6.56 -7.01 1.34
C ILE A 46 -5.64 -5.87 0.90
N ILE A 47 -4.63 -5.52 1.70
CA ILE A 47 -3.65 -4.49 1.35
C ILE A 47 -2.90 -4.89 0.08
N GLY A 48 -2.52 -6.16 -0.05
CA GLY A 48 -1.80 -6.71 -1.20
C GLY A 48 -2.51 -6.49 -2.55
N LYS A 49 -3.85 -6.49 -2.55
CA LYS A 49 -4.67 -6.33 -3.76
C LYS A 49 -4.95 -4.87 -4.11
N MET A 50 -4.64 -3.91 -3.24
CA MET A 50 -4.91 -2.50 -3.49
C MET A 50 -3.96 -1.91 -4.53
N THR A 51 -4.53 -1.25 -5.53
CA THR A 51 -3.80 -0.62 -6.65
C THR A 51 -4.01 0.88 -6.75
N ASN A 52 -4.84 1.48 -5.88
CA ASN A 52 -5.12 2.90 -5.88
C ASN A 52 -4.15 3.63 -4.92
N PRO A 53 -3.22 4.48 -5.43
CA PRO A 53 -2.24 5.17 -4.60
C PRO A 53 -2.87 6.08 -3.53
N THR A 54 -3.96 6.77 -3.86
CA THR A 54 -4.65 7.68 -2.93
C THR A 54 -5.23 6.91 -1.74
N ILE A 55 -5.86 5.76 -2.02
CA ILE A 55 -6.38 4.87 -0.97
C ILE A 55 -5.24 4.33 -0.10
N LEU A 56 -4.11 3.96 -0.69
CA LEU A 56 -2.94 3.50 0.06
C LEU A 56 -2.38 4.60 0.99
N GLU A 57 -2.35 5.85 0.53
CA GLU A 57 -1.90 6.98 1.36
C GLU A 57 -2.84 7.23 2.55
N GLU A 58 -4.15 7.21 2.32
CA GLU A 58 -5.15 7.33 3.39
C GLU A 58 -5.05 6.16 4.38
N LEU A 59 -4.85 4.95 3.85
CA LEU A 59 -4.71 3.75 4.67
C LEU A 59 -3.44 3.79 5.52
N LEU A 60 -2.34 4.37 5.01
CA LEU A 60 -1.13 4.59 5.79
C LEU A 60 -1.38 5.57 6.95
N LYS A 61 -2.13 6.65 6.72
CA LYS A 61 -2.52 7.60 7.79
C LYS A 61 -3.39 6.90 8.83
N LEU A 62 -4.31 6.05 8.42
CA LEU A 62 -5.12 5.23 9.33
C LEU A 62 -4.27 4.22 10.11
N ALA A 63 -3.34 3.54 9.44
CA ALA A 63 -2.41 2.60 10.08
C ALA A 63 -1.55 3.29 11.13
N ALA A 64 -1.17 4.56 10.92
CA ALA A 64 -0.38 5.36 11.86
C ALA A 64 -1.20 5.93 13.04
N THR A 65 -2.52 6.10 12.90
CA THR A 65 -3.36 6.79 13.89
C THR A 65 -4.38 5.90 14.60
N ALA A 66 -4.79 4.77 14.03
CA ALA A 66 -5.77 3.86 14.65
C ALA A 66 -5.33 3.41 16.04
N ASN A 67 -6.24 3.25 16.99
CA ASN A 67 -5.91 2.84 18.35
C ASN A 67 -5.80 1.31 18.50
N SER A 68 -6.30 0.56 17.52
CA SER A 68 -6.27 -0.91 17.51
C SER A 68 -6.37 -1.47 16.09
N LEU A 69 -6.00 -2.74 15.93
CA LEU A 69 -6.23 -3.48 14.68
C LEU A 69 -7.72 -3.63 14.35
N ALA A 70 -8.58 -3.75 15.36
CA ALA A 70 -10.03 -3.85 15.15
C ALA A 70 -10.60 -2.56 14.53
N GLU A 71 -10.19 -1.40 15.05
CA GLU A 71 -10.56 -0.09 14.51
C GLU A 71 -10.02 0.09 13.08
N PHE A 72 -8.77 -0.28 12.84
CA PHE A 72 -8.19 -0.27 11.50
C PHE A 72 -8.98 -1.15 10.53
N LYS A 73 -9.30 -2.39 10.92
CA LYS A 73 -10.08 -3.32 10.10
C LYS A 73 -11.48 -2.79 9.79
N GLN A 74 -12.14 -2.15 10.76
CA GLN A 74 -13.44 -1.52 10.55
C GLN A 74 -13.34 -0.35 9.55
N SER A 75 -12.26 0.42 9.59
CA SER A 75 -12.02 1.53 8.66
C SER A 75 -11.70 1.03 7.26
N LEU A 76 -10.90 -0.03 7.15
CA LEU A 76 -10.59 -0.73 5.91
C LEU A 76 -11.86 -1.25 5.22
N ALA A 77 -12.79 -1.82 5.98
CA ALA A 77 -14.06 -2.29 5.45
C ALA A 77 -14.93 -1.18 4.86
N LYS A 78 -14.81 0.08 5.33
CA LYS A 78 -15.57 1.22 4.78
C LYS A 78 -15.00 1.73 3.45
N ILE A 79 -13.69 1.56 3.26
CA ILE A 79 -12.98 2.02 2.05
C ILE A 79 -13.12 0.99 0.91
N ASN A 80 -13.34 -0.28 1.25
CA ASN A 80 -13.47 -1.39 0.29
C ASN A 80 -14.94 -1.67 -0.11
N ILE A 81 -15.86 -0.72 0.12
CA ILE A 81 -17.25 -0.73 -0.35
C ILE A 81 -17.39 0.24 -1.53
#